data_AF-A0AAD1H5K4-F1
#
_entry.id   AF-A0AAD1H5K4-F1
#
_cell.length_a   1.000
_cell.length_b   1.000
_cell.length_c   1.000
_cell.angle_alpha   90.00
_cell.angle_beta   90.00
_cell.angle_gamma   90.00
#
_symmetry.space_group_name_H-M   'P 1'
#
loop_
_entity.id
_entity.type
_entity.pdbx_description
1 polymer ?
#
loop_
_entity_poly.entity_id
_entity_poly.type
_entity_poly.pdbx_seq_one_letter_code
_entity_poly.pdbx_strand_id
1 'polypeptide(L)'
;MSDPDARVIVVEHRDRLARFGVEHLEAALSAQGRRIVVIDPGETTDDLVRDMIEVLTSMCARLYGRRGARNRAMRAVTAAKREPGAA
;
A
#
# COMPACT_ATOMS: atom_id res chain seq x y z
N MET A 1 8.48 13.31 9.23
CA MET A 1 9.16 12.99 10.51
C MET A 1 9.93 14.21 10.95
N SER A 2 9.48 14.86 12.00
CA SER A 2 10.03 16.16 12.45
C SER A 2 11.23 16.04 13.37
N ASP A 3 11.47 14.85 13.92
CA ASP A 3 12.63 14.54 14.75
C ASP A 3 13.86 14.22 13.87
N PRO A 4 14.90 15.07 13.89
CA PRO A 4 16.14 14.84 13.16
C PRO A 4 17.03 13.75 13.78
N ASP A 5 16.83 13.39 15.05
CA ASP A 5 17.64 12.40 15.77
C ASP A 5 17.18 10.96 15.51
N ALA A 6 15.99 10.77 14.94
CA ALA A 6 15.51 9.46 14.51
C ALA A 6 16.29 8.95 13.28
N ARG A 7 17.44 8.32 13.53
CA ARG A 7 18.37 7.79 12.51
C ARG A 7 17.96 6.45 11.91
N VAL A 8 17.33 5.59 12.69
CA VAL A 8 16.94 4.23 12.29
C VAL A 8 15.45 4.06 12.48
N ILE A 9 14.76 3.67 11.41
CA ILE A 9 13.34 3.31 11.43
C ILE A 9 13.29 1.79 11.30
N VAL A 10 12.74 1.11 12.30
CA VAL A 10 12.57 -0.33 12.28
C VAL A 10 11.11 -0.65 11.99
N VAL A 11 10.87 -1.47 10.99
CA VAL A 11 9.54 -1.96 10.63
C VAL A 11 9.56 -3.48 10.58
N GLU A 12 8.45 -4.10 10.96
CA GLU A 12 8.30 -5.55 10.87
C GLU A 12 8.33 -5.98 9.40
N HIS A 13 7.43 -5.45 8.58
CA HIS A 13 7.35 -5.70 7.14
C HIS A 13 7.42 -4.42 6.32
N ARG A 14 7.81 -4.55 5.04
CA ARG A 14 7.94 -3.41 4.13
C ARG A 14 6.60 -2.68 3.90
N ASP A 15 5.50 -3.41 3.79
CA ASP A 15 4.15 -2.89 3.58
C ASP A 15 3.58 -2.15 4.80
N ARG A 16 4.14 -2.36 6.00
CA ARG A 16 3.83 -1.57 7.20
C ARG A 16 4.33 -0.13 7.11
N LEU A 17 5.39 0.11 6.34
CA LEU A 17 5.90 1.46 6.10
C LEU A 17 5.05 2.20 5.08
N ALA A 18 4.81 1.57 3.93
CA ALA A 18 3.91 2.06 2.88
C ALA A 18 3.60 0.93 1.89
N ARG A 19 2.38 0.93 1.33
CA ARG A 19 2.00 -0.02 0.27
C ARG A 19 2.74 0.23 -1.06
N PHE A 20 3.09 1.49 -1.35
CA PHE A 20 3.82 1.89 -2.56
C PHE A 20 4.83 2.98 -2.23
N GLY A 21 5.88 3.13 -3.04
CA GLY A 21 6.80 4.25 -2.92
C GLY A 21 7.84 4.10 -1.80
N VAL A 22 8.02 2.90 -1.26
CA VAL A 22 9.00 2.66 -0.18
C VAL A 22 10.42 2.99 -0.63
N GLU A 23 10.76 2.68 -1.87
CA GLU A 23 12.06 3.01 -2.47
C GLU A 23 12.32 4.53 -2.50
N HIS A 24 11.26 5.33 -2.68
CA HIS A 24 11.37 6.79 -2.63
C HIS A 24 11.60 7.28 -1.20
N LEU A 25 10.93 6.68 -0.22
CA LEU A 25 11.14 6.96 1.20
C LEU A 25 12.57 6.58 1.63
N GLU A 26 13.05 5.41 1.23
CA GLU A 26 14.41 4.95 1.48
C GLU A 26 15.44 5.90 0.88
N ALA A 27 15.28 6.30 -0.38
CA ALA A 27 16.18 7.26 -1.01
C ALA A 27 16.21 8.60 -0.26
N ALA A 28 15.04 9.15 0.08
CA ALA A 28 14.94 10.42 0.80
C ALA A 28 15.57 10.36 2.20
N LEU A 29 15.38 9.25 2.93
CA LEU A 29 15.96 9.03 4.24
C LEU A 29 17.48 8.81 4.17
N SER A 30 17.95 8.06 3.17
CA SER A 30 19.38 7.83 2.95
C SER A 30 20.14 9.13 2.65
N ALA A 31 19.52 10.05 1.92
CA ALA A 31 20.09 11.37 1.65
C ALA A 31 20.28 12.22 2.94
N GLN A 32 19.56 11.88 4.01
CA GLN A 32 19.67 12.49 5.33
C GLN A 32 20.55 11.69 6.30
N GLY A 33 21.22 10.63 5.84
CA GLY A 33 21.98 9.72 6.70
C GLY A 33 21.09 8.92 7.66
N ARG A 34 19.86 8.60 7.22
CA ARG A 34 18.88 7.79 7.96
C ARG A 34 18.64 6.50 7.20
N ARG A 35 18.22 5.44 7.90
CA ARG A 35 17.97 4.14 7.27
C ARG A 35 16.70 3.47 7.79
N ILE A 36 16.11 2.65 6.93
CA ILE A 36 15.01 1.75 7.27
C ILE A 36 15.58 0.34 7.45
N VAL A 37 15.12 -0.37 8.48
CA VAL A 37 15.42 -1.78 8.75
C VAL A 37 14.11 -2.53 8.74
N VAL A 38 14.00 -3.52 7.87
CA VAL A 38 12.85 -4.44 7.80
C VAL A 38 13.25 -5.73 8.51
N ILE A 39 12.46 -6.16 9.50
CA ILE A 39 12.75 -7.37 10.29
C ILE A 39 12.37 -8.63 9.53
N ASP A 40 11.24 -8.60 8.83
CA ASP A 40 10.68 -9.71 8.07
C ASP A 40 10.25 -9.24 6.66
N PRO A 41 10.86 -9.79 5.58
CA PRO A 41 10.54 -9.38 4.22
C PRO A 41 9.17 -9.86 3.71
N GLY A 42 8.44 -10.70 4.45
CA GLY A 42 7.10 -11.15 4.07
C GLY A 42 6.08 -10.02 3.98
N GLU A 43 5.04 -10.19 3.16
CA GLU A 43 3.87 -9.30 3.12
C GLU A 43 2.67 -9.96 3.80
N THR A 44 1.85 -9.18 4.50
CA THR A 44 0.60 -9.70 5.08
C THR A 44 -0.53 -9.68 4.05
N THR A 45 -0.96 -10.85 3.57
CA THR A 45 -1.92 -11.01 2.46
C THR A 45 -3.29 -10.36 2.71
N ASP A 46 -3.77 -10.35 3.96
CA ASP A 46 -5.08 -9.77 4.32
C ASP A 46 -5.10 -8.25 4.19
N ASP A 47 -3.98 -7.59 4.46
CA ASP A 47 -3.87 -6.14 4.32
C ASP A 47 -3.85 -5.72 2.84
N LEU A 48 -3.37 -6.58 1.95
CA LEU A 48 -3.28 -6.27 0.51
C LEU A 48 -4.65 -6.08 -0.14
N VAL A 49 -5.60 -6.95 0.19
CA VAL A 49 -6.97 -6.85 -0.35
C VAL A 49 -7.63 -5.56 0.11
N ARG A 50 -7.45 -5.20 1.39
CA ARG A 50 -8.01 -3.97 1.96
C ARG A 50 -7.44 -2.74 1.26
N ASP A 51 -6.12 -2.66 1.12
CA ASP A 51 -5.46 -1.50 0.52
C ASP A 51 -5.84 -1.34 -0.96
N MET A 52 -5.98 -2.45 -1.70
CA MET A 52 -6.48 -2.43 -3.08
C MET A 52 -7.90 -1.86 -3.17
N ILE A 53 -8.79 -2.21 -2.24
CA ILE A 53 -10.15 -1.66 -2.19
C ILE A 53 -10.10 -0.15 -1.95
N GLU A 54 -9.23 0.34 -1.07
CA GLU A 54 -9.09 1.76 -0.76
C GLU A 54 -8.55 2.56 -1.96
N VAL A 55 -7.49 2.06 -2.60
CA VAL A 55 -6.91 2.67 -3.80
C VAL A 55 -7.94 2.73 -4.92
N LEU A 56 -8.60 1.61 -5.23
CA LEU A 56 -9.63 1.55 -6.26
C LEU A 56 -10.84 2.42 -5.91
N THR A 57 -11.20 2.55 -4.63
CA THR A 57 -12.27 3.44 -4.18
C THR A 57 -11.90 4.90 -4.46
N SER A 58 -10.67 5.31 -4.15
CA SER A 58 -10.15 6.65 -4.45
C SER A 58 -10.15 6.93 -5.95
N MET A 59 -9.66 5.98 -6.76
CA MET A 59 -9.69 6.09 -8.22
C MET A 59 -11.12 6.18 -8.76
N CYS A 60 -12.02 5.30 -8.32
CA CYS A 60 -13.43 5.31 -8.72
C CYS A 60 -14.14 6.61 -8.32
N ALA A 61 -13.80 7.20 -7.17
CA ALA A 61 -14.36 8.47 -6.73
C ALA A 61 -13.90 9.63 -7.63
N ARG A 62 -12.64 9.61 -8.08
CA ARG A 62 -12.07 10.61 -9.00
C ARG A 62 -12.62 10.47 -10.42
N LEU A 63 -12.79 9.25 -10.92
CA LEU A 63 -13.25 8.99 -12.28
C LEU A 63 -14.77 9.07 -12.44
N TYR A 64 -15.53 8.58 -11.46
CA TYR A 64 -16.97 8.33 -11.59
C TYR A 64 -17.81 8.98 -10.48
N GLY A 65 -17.19 9.85 -9.67
CA GLY A 65 -17.82 10.46 -8.51
C GLY A 65 -17.90 9.53 -7.29
N ARG A 66 -18.09 10.15 -6.12
CA ARG A 66 -18.07 9.47 -4.82
C ARG A 66 -19.19 8.43 -4.65
N ARG A 67 -20.37 8.69 -5.23
CA ARG A 67 -21.53 7.80 -5.09
C ARG A 67 -21.26 6.46 -5.79
N GLY A 68 -21.20 5.39 -4.99
CA GLY A 68 -20.97 4.03 -5.49
C GLY A 68 -19.50 3.68 -5.78
N ALA A 69 -18.55 4.55 -5.47
CA ALA A 69 -17.12 4.30 -5.72
C ALA A 69 -16.61 3.03 -5.01
N ARG A 70 -16.95 2.85 -3.72
CA ARG A 70 -16.59 1.66 -2.94
C ARG A 70 -17.22 0.39 -3.51
N ASN A 71 -18.47 0.44 -3.94
CA ASN A 71 -19.15 -0.70 -4.55
C ASN A 71 -18.50 -1.09 -5.88
N ARG A 72 -18.05 -0.12 -6.69
CA ARG A 72 -17.28 -0.37 -7.91
C ARG A 72 -15.94 -1.04 -7.58
N ALA A 73 -15.19 -0.52 -6.62
CA ALA A 73 -13.92 -1.09 -6.17
C ALA A 73 -14.08 -2.55 -5.69
N MET A 74 -15.06 -2.83 -4.83
CA MET A 74 -15.34 -4.18 -4.34
C MET A 74 -15.63 -5.17 -5.46
N ARG A 75 -16.46 -4.78 -6.45
CA ARG A 75 -16.75 -5.63 -7.61
C ARG A 75 -15.51 -5.91 -8.44
N ALA A 76 -14.67 -4.89 -8.67
CA ALA A 76 -13.43 -5.04 -9.42
C ALA A 76 -12.46 -6.03 -8.73
N VAL A 77 -12.24 -5.88 -7.41
CA VAL A 77 -11.39 -6.81 -6.65
C VAL A 77 -11.98 -8.23 -6.65
N THR A 78 -13.30 -8.37 -6.49
CA THR A 78 -13.96 -9.68 -6.50
C THR A 78 -13.83 -10.37 -7.85
N ALA A 79 -13.96 -9.62 -8.95
CA ALA A 79 -13.78 -10.14 -10.30
C ALA A 79 -12.33 -10.59 -10.55
N ALA A 80 -11.35 -9.83 -10.07
CA ALA A 80 -9.92 -10.15 -10.23
C ALA A 80 -9.46 -11.39 -9.43
N LYS A 81 -10.19 -11.78 -8.37
CA LYS A 81 -9.92 -13.01 -7.61
C LYS A 81 -10.39 -14.29 -8.31
N ARG A 82 -11.21 -14.18 -9.37
CA ARG A 82 -11.67 -15.34 -10.15
C ARG A 82 -10.65 -15.61 -11.26
N GLU A 83 -10.08 -16.81 -11.31
CA GLU A 83 -9.19 -17.20 -12.41
C GLU A 83 -9.93 -17.14 -13.76
N PRO A 84 -9.33 -16.57 -14.81
CA PRO A 84 -9.90 -16.60 -16.15
C PRO A 84 -9.79 -18.03 -16.71
N GLY A 85 -10.86 -18.82 -16.57
CA GLY A 85 -10.91 -20.20 -17.10
C GLY A 85 -11.88 -21.15 -16.40
N ALA A 86 -12.49 -20.77 -15.27
CA ALA A 86 -13.55 -21.56 -14.65
C ALA A 86 -14.94 -21.19 -15.22
N ALA A 87 -15.18 -21.54 -16.49
CA ALA A 87 -16.50 -21.57 -17.11
C ALA A 87 -16.53 -22.58 -18.25
#